data_AF-A0A8J5LPZ6-F1
#
_entry.id   AF-A0A8J5LPZ6-F1
#
_cell.length_a   1.000
_cell.length_b   1.000
_cell.length_c   1.000
_cell.angle_alpha   90.00
_cell.angle_beta   90.00
_cell.angle_gamma   90.00
#
_symmetry.space_group_name_H-M   'P 1'
#
loop_
_entity.id
_entity.type
_entity.pdbx_description
1 polymer ?
#
loop_
_entity_poly.entity_id
_entity_poly.type
_entity_poly.pdbx_seq_one_letter_code
_entity_poly.pdbx_strand_id
1 'polypeptide(L)'
;MASLNLTSDGNLILFEKGTKVWSTGTSEELNSARFQLLEAGNLPLTADNSNRILWQNFDHARDTFLPGMKLGFDFRTNTSWQLVTWMSVAGPSPGRRTMVIRMKQMARSLLVVRRRAGADLR
;
A
#
# COMPACT_ATOMS: atom_id res chain seq x y z
N MET A 1 -7.78 3.27 -23.07
CA MET A 1 -7.07 2.01 -22.76
C MET A 1 -6.25 2.21 -21.51
N ALA A 2 -6.21 1.23 -20.62
CA ALA A 2 -5.35 1.24 -19.44
C ALA A 2 -4.29 0.15 -19.58
N SER A 3 -3.07 0.39 -19.13
CA SER A 3 -1.98 -0.59 -19.16
C SER A 3 -1.14 -0.47 -17.89
N LEU A 4 -0.67 -1.63 -17.41
CA LEU A 4 0.24 -1.73 -16.28
C LEU A 4 1.58 -2.20 -16.81
N ASN A 5 2.60 -1.36 -16.70
CA ASN A 5 3.90 -1.61 -17.31
C ASN A 5 4.96 -1.71 -16.21
N LEU A 6 5.76 -2.77 -16.24
CA LEU A 6 6.97 -2.90 -15.43
C LEU A 6 8.16 -2.42 -16.26
N THR A 7 8.87 -1.43 -15.77
CA THR A 7 10.06 -0.86 -16.42
C THR A 7 11.32 -1.64 -16.04
N SER A 8 12.38 -1.50 -16.85
CA SER A 8 13.66 -2.21 -16.64
C SER A 8 14.36 -1.83 -15.34
N ASP A 9 14.19 -0.59 -14.88
CA ASP A 9 14.66 -0.06 -13.59
C ASP A 9 13.78 -0.49 -12.39
N GLY A 10 12.80 -1.37 -12.62
CA GLY A 10 11.97 -1.94 -11.56
C GLY A 10 10.92 -1.00 -11.02
N ASN A 11 10.34 -0.12 -11.86
CA ASN A 11 9.16 0.69 -11.54
C ASN A 11 7.92 0.07 -12.14
N LEU A 12 6.85 -0.08 -11.35
CA LEU A 12 5.56 -0.53 -11.85
C LEU A 12 4.67 0.69 -12.05
N ILE A 13 4.24 0.96 -13.29
CA ILE A 13 3.55 2.19 -13.68
C ILE A 13 2.20 1.85 -14.31
N LEU A 14 1.13 2.47 -13.80
CA LEU A 14 -0.21 2.41 -14.37
C LEU A 14 -0.44 3.62 -15.27
N PHE A 15 -0.78 3.34 -16.53
CA PHE A 15 -1.21 4.34 -17.49
C PHE A 15 -2.71 4.22 -17.75
N GLU A 16 -3.38 5.36 -17.86
CA GLU A 16 -4.76 5.47 -18.32
C GLU A 16 -4.80 6.47 -19.48
N LYS A 17 -5.24 6.01 -20.66
CA LYS A 17 -5.34 6.82 -21.89
C LYS A 17 -4.01 7.53 -22.23
N GLY A 18 -2.88 6.88 -21.95
CA GLY A 18 -1.54 7.42 -22.19
C GLY A 18 -0.99 8.30 -21.07
N THR A 19 -1.76 8.59 -20.03
CA THR A 19 -1.32 9.38 -18.87
C THR A 19 -0.94 8.48 -17.70
N LYS A 20 0.21 8.74 -17.08
CA LYS A 20 0.61 8.06 -15.83
C LYS A 20 -0.33 8.50 -14.70
N VAL A 21 -1.07 7.55 -14.12
CA VAL A 21 -2.02 7.79 -13.02
C VAL A 21 -1.52 7.25 -11.68
N TRP A 22 -0.61 6.28 -11.69
CA TRP A 22 -0.01 5.71 -10.48
C TRP A 22 1.34 5.06 -10.78
N SER A 23 2.22 4.98 -9.79
CA SER A 23 3.41 4.13 -9.82
C SER A 23 3.82 3.69 -8.42
N THR A 24 4.56 2.58 -8.33
CA THR A 24 5.22 2.16 -7.07
C THR A 24 6.25 3.17 -6.59
N GLY A 25 6.83 3.97 -7.52
CA GLY A 25 7.88 4.92 -7.18
C GLY A 25 9.21 4.23 -6.84
N THR A 26 9.31 2.95 -7.16
CA THR A 26 10.54 2.18 -7.09
C THR A 26 11.35 2.51 -8.34
N SER A 27 12.61 2.83 -8.18
CA SER A 27 13.53 3.08 -9.29
C SER A 27 14.92 2.97 -8.69
N GLU A 28 15.48 1.77 -8.74
CA GLU A 28 16.88 1.55 -8.43
C GLU A 28 17.57 1.11 -9.72
N GLU A 29 18.89 1.31 -9.82
CA GLU A 29 19.68 0.77 -10.94
C GLU A 29 19.67 -0.76 -10.88
N LEU A 30 18.57 -1.36 -11.33
CA LEU A 30 18.29 -2.78 -11.29
C LEU A 30 18.44 -3.35 -12.69
N ASN A 31 19.02 -4.54 -12.76
CA ASN A 31 19.11 -5.27 -14.02
C ASN A 31 17.78 -5.93 -14.40
N SER A 32 16.98 -6.35 -13.40
CA SER A 32 15.69 -7.00 -13.60
C SER A 32 14.86 -7.00 -12.31
N ALA A 33 13.53 -7.00 -12.47
CA ALA A 33 12.56 -7.09 -11.39
C ALA A 33 11.41 -8.01 -11.78
N ARG A 34 10.78 -8.60 -10.76
CA ARG A 34 9.65 -9.53 -10.91
C ARG A 34 8.46 -9.07 -10.09
N PHE A 35 7.29 -9.14 -10.71
CA PHE A 35 6.00 -8.85 -10.06
C PHE A 35 5.14 -10.11 -10.08
N GLN A 36 4.80 -10.65 -8.90
CA GLN A 36 4.12 -11.96 -8.79
C GLN A 36 3.04 -11.94 -7.72
N LEU A 37 1.90 -12.61 -7.97
CA LEU A 37 0.88 -12.88 -6.96
C LEU A 37 1.23 -14.14 -6.17
N LEU A 38 1.34 -14.01 -4.85
CA LEU A 38 1.51 -15.13 -3.93
C LEU A 38 0.15 -15.65 -3.47
N GLU A 39 0.09 -16.91 -3.03
CA GLU A 39 -1.14 -17.57 -2.59
C GLU A 39 -1.87 -16.82 -1.46
N ALA A 40 -1.13 -16.15 -0.58
CA ALA A 40 -1.69 -15.35 0.51
C ALA A 40 -2.37 -14.04 0.02
N GLY A 41 -2.29 -13.71 -1.27
CA GLY A 41 -2.80 -12.46 -1.83
C GLY A 41 -1.79 -11.30 -1.81
N ASN A 42 -0.54 -11.57 -1.39
CA ASN A 42 0.54 -10.59 -1.46
C ASN A 42 1.05 -10.46 -2.91
N LEU A 43 1.35 -9.24 -3.33
CA LEU A 43 1.85 -8.88 -4.66
C LEU A 43 3.20 -8.15 -4.51
N PRO A 44 4.28 -8.87 -4.17
CA PRO A 44 5.60 -8.26 -4.10
C PRO A 44 6.15 -7.94 -5.49
N LEU A 45 6.81 -6.80 -5.56
CA LEU A 45 7.77 -6.44 -6.60
C LEU A 45 9.17 -6.69 -6.02
N THR A 46 9.92 -7.61 -6.60
CA THR A 46 11.23 -8.02 -6.10
C THR A 46 12.34 -7.77 -7.12
N ALA A 47 13.51 -7.36 -6.64
CA ALA A 47 14.73 -7.36 -7.46
C ALA A 47 15.18 -8.80 -7.70
N ASP A 48 15.36 -9.20 -8.97
CA ASP A 48 15.61 -10.61 -9.32
C ASP A 48 16.95 -11.14 -8.80
N ASN A 49 17.96 -10.28 -8.71
CA ASN A 49 19.31 -10.66 -8.29
C ASN A 49 19.44 -11.01 -6.80
N SER A 50 18.53 -10.50 -5.97
CA SER A 50 18.66 -10.51 -4.50
C SER A 50 17.40 -10.97 -3.80
N ASN A 51 16.29 -11.18 -4.54
CA ASN A 51 14.95 -11.38 -3.99
C ASN A 51 14.53 -10.30 -2.98
N ARG A 52 15.17 -9.13 -3.01
CA ARG A 52 14.82 -8.01 -2.14
C ARG A 52 13.46 -7.46 -2.57
N ILE A 53 12.53 -7.34 -1.61
CA ILE A 53 11.23 -6.71 -1.82
C ILE A 53 11.45 -5.20 -1.96
N LEU A 54 11.09 -4.67 -3.13
CA LEU A 54 11.15 -3.25 -3.46
C LEU A 54 9.83 -2.57 -3.07
N TRP A 55 8.72 -3.27 -3.28
CA TRP A 55 7.37 -2.82 -2.98
C TRP A 55 6.46 -4.04 -2.77
N GLN A 56 5.38 -3.90 -1.99
CA GLN A 56 4.32 -4.92 -1.90
C GLN A 56 2.98 -4.30 -1.50
N ASN A 57 1.87 -4.87 -1.98
CA ASN A 57 0.53 -4.38 -1.63
C ASN A 57 0.21 -4.51 -0.13
N PHE A 58 0.81 -5.48 0.57
CA PHE A 58 0.57 -5.70 2.00
C PHE A 58 1.04 -4.55 2.91
N ASP A 59 2.02 -3.75 2.46
CA ASP A 59 2.43 -2.54 3.18
C ASP A 59 1.50 -1.34 2.88
N HIS A 60 0.59 -1.47 1.92
CA HIS A 60 -0.35 -0.44 1.47
C HIS A 60 -1.81 -0.91 1.56
N ALA A 61 -2.17 -1.48 2.71
CA ALA A 61 -3.51 -1.94 3.02
C ALA A 61 -4.59 -0.88 2.69
N ARG A 62 -5.70 -1.32 2.10
CA ARG A 62 -6.89 -0.49 1.87
C ARG A 62 -7.93 -0.79 2.94
N ASP A 63 -9.04 -1.40 2.60
CA ASP A 63 -10.17 -1.64 3.49
C ASP A 63 -10.16 -3.04 4.13
N THR A 64 -9.41 -3.98 3.55
CA THR A 64 -9.38 -5.38 3.97
C THR A 64 -8.02 -5.76 4.58
N PHE A 65 -8.06 -6.55 5.65
CA PHE A 65 -6.87 -7.16 6.26
C PHE A 65 -6.82 -8.66 5.96
N LEU A 66 -5.73 -9.10 5.32
CA LEU A 66 -5.47 -10.48 4.97
C LEU A 66 -4.42 -11.09 5.90
N PRO A 67 -4.42 -12.42 6.10
CA PRO A 67 -3.35 -13.10 6.83
C PRO A 67 -1.96 -12.74 6.25
N GLY A 68 -1.02 -12.40 7.13
CA GLY A 68 0.34 -11.98 6.75
C GLY A 68 0.54 -10.48 6.57
N MET A 69 -0.53 -9.66 6.58
CA MET A 69 -0.42 -8.20 6.59
C MET A 69 0.02 -7.70 7.97
N LYS A 70 0.59 -6.48 7.99
CA LYS A 70 1.01 -5.81 9.23
C LYS A 70 -0.05 -4.81 9.69
N LEU A 71 -0.28 -4.72 10.99
CA LEU A 71 -1.04 -3.64 11.63
C LEU A 71 -0.16 -3.03 12.72
N GLY A 72 -0.12 -1.71 12.81
CA GLY A 72 0.76 -1.06 13.76
C GLY A 72 1.42 0.19 13.23
N PHE A 73 2.63 0.41 13.74
CA PHE A 73 3.45 1.55 13.40
C PHE A 73 4.83 1.07 13.00
N ASP A 74 5.30 1.50 11.83
CA ASP A 74 6.66 1.35 11.40
C ASP A 74 7.47 2.55 11.89
N PHE A 75 8.28 2.33 12.93
CA PHE A 75 9.14 3.37 13.51
C PHE A 75 10.27 3.80 12.58
N ARG A 76 10.68 2.96 11.63
CA ARG A 76 11.76 3.29 10.70
C ARG A 76 11.29 4.29 9.65
N THR A 77 10.06 4.10 9.16
CA THR A 77 9.46 5.01 8.16
C THR A 77 8.59 6.10 8.79
N ASN A 78 8.37 6.05 10.10
CA ASN A 78 7.47 6.94 10.84
C ASN A 78 6.02 6.91 10.27
N THR A 79 5.55 5.73 9.85
CA THR A 79 4.22 5.55 9.25
C THR A 79 3.39 4.50 9.98
N SER A 80 2.05 4.60 9.90
CA SER A 80 1.16 3.58 10.46
C SER A 80 0.55 2.72 9.37
N TRP A 81 0.67 1.40 9.48
CA TRP A 81 -0.17 0.48 8.73
C TRP A 81 -1.61 0.59 9.23
N GLN A 82 -2.50 1.00 8.33
CA GLN A 82 -3.87 1.33 8.67
C GLN A 82 -4.82 0.83 7.59
N LEU A 83 -6.04 0.47 8.01
CA LEU A 83 -7.12 0.24 7.06
C LEU A 83 -7.92 1.51 6.87
N VAL A 84 -8.39 1.73 5.65
CA VAL A 84 -9.24 2.85 5.24
C VAL A 84 -10.48 2.26 4.59
N THR A 85 -11.66 2.55 5.15
CA THR A 85 -12.92 2.09 4.55
C THR A 85 -13.10 2.69 3.17
N TRP A 86 -13.94 2.10 2.33
CA TRP A 86 -14.41 2.79 1.12
C TRP A 86 -15.42 3.89 1.46
N MET A 87 -15.61 4.84 0.55
CA MET A 87 -16.59 5.91 0.71
C MET A 87 -18.02 5.38 0.58
N SER A 88 -18.24 4.41 -0.31
CA SER A 88 -19.51 3.73 -0.51
C SER A 88 -19.29 2.34 -1.12
N VAL A 89 -20.35 1.54 -1.17
CA VAL A 89 -20.35 0.23 -1.85
C VAL A 89 -20.08 0.38 -3.36
N ALA A 90 -20.34 1.55 -3.94
CA ALA A 90 -20.20 1.81 -5.37
C ALA A 90 -18.75 1.93 -5.85
N GLY A 91 -17.75 2.06 -4.97
CA GLY A 91 -16.37 2.08 -5.44
C GLY A 91 -15.28 2.30 -4.38
N PRO A 92 -14.01 2.09 -4.78
CA PRO A 92 -12.86 1.99 -3.88
C PRO A 92 -12.29 3.34 -3.41
N SER A 93 -13.06 4.42 -3.54
CA SER A 93 -12.59 5.74 -3.12
C SER A 93 -12.41 5.78 -1.59
N PRO A 94 -11.34 6.43 -1.08
CA PRO A 94 -11.09 6.48 0.36
C PRO A 94 -12.27 7.08 1.13
N GLY A 95 -12.78 6.34 2.10
CA GLY A 95 -13.88 6.72 2.96
C GLY A 95 -13.45 7.53 4.18
N ARG A 96 -14.43 7.79 5.04
CA ARG A 96 -14.28 8.67 6.21
C ARG A 96 -13.79 7.95 7.47
N ARG A 97 -13.56 6.64 7.45
CA ARG A 97 -13.13 5.89 8.64
C ARG A 97 -11.81 5.17 8.39
N THR A 98 -10.98 5.14 9.42
CA THR A 98 -9.72 4.39 9.41
C THR A 98 -9.60 3.54 10.67
N MET A 99 -8.98 2.38 10.55
CA MET A 99 -8.63 1.49 11.66
C MET A 99 -7.11 1.48 11.83
N VAL A 100 -6.64 1.76 13.04
CA VAL A 100 -5.22 1.85 13.39
C VAL A 100 -4.95 1.16 14.72
N ILE A 101 -3.75 0.62 14.89
CA ILE A 101 -3.24 0.25 16.21
C ILE A 101 -2.47 1.45 16.77
N ARG A 102 -2.71 1.77 18.04
CA ARG A 102 -2.03 2.85 18.76
C ARG A 102 -1.33 2.28 19.99
N MET A 103 -0.05 2.59 20.14
CA MET A 103 0.69 2.34 21.36
C MET A 103 0.41 3.49 22.34
N LYS A 104 -0.01 3.16 23.56
CA LYS A 104 -0.08 4.13 24.66
C LYS A 104 1.18 4.06 25.51
N GLN A 105 1.46 5.14 26.25
CA GLN A 105 2.69 5.43 27.00
C GLN A 105 3.00 4.45 28.17
N MET A 106 2.36 3.28 28.23
CA MET A 106 2.54 2.25 29.26
C MET A 106 2.53 0.82 28.67
N ALA A 107 3.16 0.63 27.50
CA ALA A 107 3.28 -0.66 26.80
C ALA A 107 1.93 -1.37 26.47
N ARG A 108 0.81 -0.64 26.48
CA ARG A 108 -0.49 -1.17 26.06
C ARG A 108 -0.85 -0.68 24.66
N SER A 109 -1.13 -1.62 23.77
CA SER A 109 -1.63 -1.35 22.42
C SER A 109 -3.16 -1.39 22.42
N LEU A 110 -3.79 -0.43 21.74
CA LEU A 110 -5.23 -0.40 21.53
C LEU A 110 -5.54 -0.41 20.03
N LEU A 111 -6.56 -1.18 19.67
CA LEU A 111 -7.21 -1.05 18.37
C LEU A 111 -8.14 0.17 18.42
N VAL A 112 -7.95 1.11 17.49
CA VAL A 112 -8.71 2.36 17.44
C VAL A 112 -9.32 2.55 16.07
N VAL A 113 -10.63 2.76 16.02
CA VAL A 113 -11.36 3.21 14.82
C VAL A 113 -11.61 4.70 14.95
N ARG A 114 -11.19 5.48 13.95
CA ARG A 114 -11.30 6.95 13.94
C ARG A 114 -11.96 7.46 12.67
N ARG A 115 -12.65 8.61 12.77
CA ARG A 115 -13.03 9.38 11.59
C ARG A 115 -11.79 10.07 11.01
N ARG A 116 -11.63 10.00 9.69
CA ARG A 116 -10.63 10.79 8.96
C ARG A 116 -11.14 12.23 8.94
N ALA A 117 -10.30 13.18 9.38
CA ALA A 117 -10.61 14.60 9.18
C ALA A 117 -10.82 14.82 7.67
N GLY A 118 -11.94 15.43 7.31
CA GLY A 118 -12.20 15.79 5.92
C GLY A 118 -11.12 16.76 5.46
N ALA A 119 -10.60 16.56 4.25
CA ALA A 119 -10.06 17.70 3.52
C ALA A 119 -11.22 18.70 3.42
N ASP A 120 -11.03 19.88 4.00
CA ASP A 120 -11.93 21.00 3.84
C ASP A 120 -11.97 21.31 2.33
N LEU A 121 -13.07 20.93 1.68
CA LEU A 121 -13.35 21.38 0.32
C LEU A 121 -13.94 22.79 0.48
N ARG A 122 -13.07 23.80 0.39
CA ARG A 122 -13.44 25.14 -0.04
C ARG A 122 -13.11 25.29 -1.52
#